data_AF-A0A7C6RWX4-F1
#
_entry.id   AF-A0A7C6RWX4-F1
#
_cell.length_a   1.000
_cell.length_b   1.000
_cell.length_c   1.000
_cell.angle_alpha   90.00
_cell.angle_beta   90.00
_cell.angle_gamma   90.00
#
_symmetry.space_group_name_H-M   'P 1'
#
loop_
_entity.id
_entity.type
_entity.pdbx_description
1 polymer ?
#
loop_
_entity_poly.entity_id
_entity_poly.type
_entity_poly.pdbx_seq_one_letter_code
_entity_poly.pdbx_strand_id
1 'polypeptide(L)'
;MQMSDDTAKKFPKLRYYVKVNMPQVAEVNTIVNAIQKLAGKTTKETIKNALKWGQGPTITVVKDLRCGGKKAYGCYKWGSDELRIDEQLVKDFEAGKGLVTMKNKKKVYLVGVTLLHELTHWADAQDGVDDAVPGDPSNEEGEAYEKAVYGDVLG
;
A
#
# COMPACT_ATOMS: atom_id res chain seq x y z
N MET A 1 -2.38 -10.02 1.70
CA MET A 1 -2.09 -9.19 2.87
C MET A 1 -2.62 -9.86 4.12
N GLN A 2 -1.94 -9.67 5.23
CA GLN A 2 -2.35 -10.21 6.53
C GLN A 2 -1.83 -9.32 7.67
N MET A 3 -2.20 -9.61 8.91
CA MET A 3 -1.62 -8.97 10.10
C MET A 3 -1.67 -9.95 11.26
N SER A 4 -0.82 -9.75 12.28
CA SER A 4 -0.84 -10.58 13.48
C SER A 4 -2.16 -10.47 14.24
N ASP A 5 -2.52 -11.50 15.01
CA ASP A 5 -3.74 -11.49 15.82
C ASP A 5 -3.78 -10.33 16.82
N ASP A 6 -2.64 -9.97 17.40
CA ASP A 6 -2.55 -8.85 18.34
C ASP A 6 -2.81 -7.50 17.65
N THR A 7 -2.24 -7.30 16.46
CA THR A 7 -2.52 -6.12 15.61
C THR A 7 -3.99 -6.08 15.22
N ALA A 8 -4.54 -7.22 14.80
CA ALA A 8 -5.94 -7.39 14.41
C ALA A 8 -6.93 -7.10 15.55
N LYS A 9 -6.59 -7.46 16.80
CA LYS A 9 -7.39 -7.14 17.99
C LYS A 9 -7.30 -5.66 18.35
N LYS A 10 -6.12 -5.06 18.22
CA LYS A 10 -5.88 -3.65 18.55
C LYS A 10 -6.48 -2.69 17.53
N PHE A 11 -6.53 -3.07 16.25
CA PHE A 11 -7.00 -2.24 15.14
C PHE A 11 -8.10 -2.96 14.33
N PRO A 12 -9.31 -3.07 14.90
CA PRO A 12 -10.38 -3.88 14.31
C PRO A 12 -10.92 -3.32 12.99
N LYS A 13 -10.94 -1.99 12.78
CA LYS A 13 -11.37 -1.42 11.48
C LYS A 13 -10.31 -1.64 10.42
N LEU A 14 -9.03 -1.49 10.74
CA LEU A 14 -7.93 -1.83 9.83
C LEU A 14 -8.01 -3.30 9.44
N ARG A 15 -8.20 -4.19 10.42
CA ARG A 15 -8.43 -5.62 10.16
C ARG A 15 -9.59 -5.84 9.19
N TYR A 16 -10.75 -5.23 9.45
CA TYR A 16 -11.90 -5.35 8.56
C TYR A 16 -11.57 -4.84 7.16
N TYR A 17 -10.94 -3.67 7.07
CA TYR A 17 -10.59 -3.05 5.81
C TYR A 17 -9.66 -3.94 4.98
N VAL A 18 -8.59 -4.47 5.58
CA VAL A 18 -7.63 -5.36 4.90
C VAL A 18 -8.26 -6.71 4.57
N LYS A 19 -9.10 -7.26 5.45
CA LYS A 19 -9.70 -8.59 5.26
C LYS A 19 -10.87 -8.59 4.27
N VAL A 20 -11.63 -7.50 4.19
CA VAL A 20 -12.93 -7.46 3.49
C VAL A 20 -12.94 -6.45 2.36
N ASN A 21 -12.44 -5.22 2.57
CA ASN A 21 -12.48 -4.19 1.53
C ASN A 21 -11.31 -4.32 0.54
N MET A 22 -10.09 -4.58 1.03
CA MET A 22 -8.90 -4.69 0.17
C MET A 22 -9.01 -5.82 -0.87
N PRO A 23 -9.59 -7.00 -0.59
CA PRO A 23 -9.81 -8.01 -1.63
C PRO A 23 -10.72 -7.54 -2.77
N GLN A 24 -11.63 -6.59 -2.53
CA GLN A 24 -12.47 -6.01 -3.58
C GLN A 24 -11.64 -5.11 -4.52
N VAL A 25 -10.55 -4.52 -4.03
CA VAL A 25 -9.60 -3.73 -4.82
C VAL A 25 -8.89 -4.60 -5.87
N ALA A 26 -8.73 -5.91 -5.61
CA ALA A 26 -8.16 -6.85 -6.59
C ALA A 26 -8.99 -6.95 -7.88
N GLU A 27 -10.27 -6.57 -7.84
CA GLU A 27 -11.14 -6.56 -9.01
C GLU A 27 -11.20 -5.19 -9.71
N VAL A 28 -10.55 -4.17 -9.15
CA VAL A 28 -10.46 -2.84 -9.75
C VAL A 28 -9.28 -2.81 -10.73
N ASN A 29 -9.58 -3.09 -11.99
CA ASN A 29 -8.56 -3.15 -13.06
C ASN A 29 -7.68 -1.90 -13.13
N THR A 30 -8.22 -0.70 -12.91
CA THR A 30 -7.42 0.54 -12.91
C THR A 30 -6.29 0.51 -11.87
N ILE A 31 -6.57 -0.02 -10.68
CA ILE A 31 -5.59 -0.11 -9.59
C ILE A 31 -4.57 -1.22 -9.89
N VAL A 32 -5.04 -2.44 -10.18
CA VAL A 32 -4.15 -3.58 -10.45
C VAL A 32 -3.25 -3.33 -11.67
N ASN A 33 -3.79 -2.70 -12.73
CA ASN A 33 -3.00 -2.35 -13.90
C ASN A 33 -1.97 -1.26 -13.61
N ALA A 34 -2.23 -0.34 -12.69
CA ALA A 34 -1.27 0.68 -12.31
C ALA A 34 -0.09 0.07 -11.56
N ILE A 35 -0.35 -0.79 -10.58
CA ILE A 35 0.70 -1.54 -9.85
C ILE A 35 1.52 -2.38 -10.82
N GLN A 36 0.86 -3.16 -11.69
CA GLN A 36 1.52 -4.04 -12.65
C GLN A 36 2.49 -3.32 -13.60
N LYS A 37 2.23 -2.06 -13.95
CA LYS A 37 3.11 -1.30 -14.85
C LYS A 37 4.44 -0.94 -14.21
N LEU A 38 4.53 -1.04 -12.89
CA LEU A 38 5.64 -0.63 -12.03
C LEU A 38 6.17 -1.82 -11.22
N ALA A 39 5.92 -3.05 -11.68
CA ALA A 39 6.20 -4.26 -10.92
C ALA A 39 7.03 -5.27 -11.73
N GLY A 40 7.85 -4.78 -12.66
CA GLY A 40 8.64 -5.63 -13.55
C GLY A 40 7.88 -6.79 -14.20
N LYS A 41 8.38 -8.00 -13.95
CA LYS A 41 7.80 -9.28 -14.46
C LYS A 41 6.74 -9.88 -13.55
N THR A 42 6.46 -9.28 -12.39
CA THR A 42 5.42 -9.73 -11.47
C THR A 42 4.08 -9.78 -12.20
N THR A 43 3.23 -10.77 -11.93
CA THR A 43 1.97 -10.90 -12.68
C THR A 43 0.80 -10.21 -11.98
N LYS A 44 -0.24 -9.87 -12.75
CA LYS A 44 -1.49 -9.34 -12.20
C LYS A 44 -2.12 -10.33 -11.23
N GLU A 45 -1.98 -11.62 -11.49
CA GLU A 45 -2.47 -12.67 -10.59
C GLU A 45 -1.74 -12.62 -9.25
N THR A 46 -0.41 -12.48 -9.26
CA THR A 46 0.40 -12.28 -8.04
C THR A 46 -0.09 -11.05 -7.26
N ILE A 47 -0.28 -9.91 -7.92
CA ILE A 47 -0.77 -8.67 -7.30
C ILE A 47 -2.18 -8.86 -6.72
N LYS A 48 -3.10 -9.48 -7.48
CA LYS A 48 -4.46 -9.77 -7.03
C LYS A 48 -4.48 -10.70 -5.82
N ASN A 49 -3.64 -11.73 -5.82
CA ASN A 49 -3.51 -12.65 -4.68
C ASN A 49 -2.92 -11.91 -3.47
N ALA A 50 -1.95 -11.02 -3.67
CA ALA A 50 -1.40 -10.21 -2.60
C ALA A 50 -2.43 -9.28 -1.94
N LEU A 51 -3.49 -8.86 -2.64
CA LEU A 51 -4.60 -8.09 -2.07
C LEU A 51 -5.61 -8.95 -1.30
N LYS A 52 -5.62 -10.27 -1.48
CA LYS A 52 -6.48 -11.19 -0.73
C LYS A 52 -5.95 -11.40 0.69
N TRP A 53 -6.88 -11.59 1.62
CA TRP A 53 -6.54 -11.89 3.01
C TRP A 53 -5.74 -13.20 3.10
N GLY A 54 -4.60 -13.16 3.80
CA GLY A 54 -3.74 -14.32 4.06
C GLY A 54 -2.84 -14.75 2.89
N GLN A 55 -2.83 -14.04 1.77
CA GLN A 55 -2.11 -14.44 0.54
C GLN A 55 -1.07 -13.42 0.06
N GLY A 56 -0.59 -12.55 0.95
CA GLY A 56 0.40 -11.53 0.59
C GLY A 56 1.03 -10.95 1.84
N PRO A 57 1.73 -9.82 1.73
CA PRO A 57 2.64 -9.37 2.77
C PRO A 57 1.94 -9.07 4.09
N THR A 58 2.72 -9.18 5.16
CA THR A 58 2.26 -8.89 6.52
C THR A 58 2.27 -7.38 6.75
N ILE A 59 1.14 -6.84 7.19
CA ILE A 59 1.01 -5.44 7.60
C ILE A 59 1.44 -5.32 9.05
N THR A 60 2.47 -4.51 9.28
CA THR A 60 3.00 -4.21 10.61
C THR A 60 2.71 -2.76 10.96
N VAL A 61 2.02 -2.53 12.08
CA VAL A 61 1.75 -1.17 12.59
C VAL A 61 2.91 -0.72 13.47
N VAL A 62 3.58 0.36 13.08
CA VAL A 62 4.81 0.85 13.72
C VAL A 62 4.59 2.23 14.34
N LYS A 63 4.98 2.42 15.59
CA LYS A 63 4.91 3.72 16.26
C LYS A 63 6.05 4.63 15.79
N ASP A 64 5.73 5.89 15.45
CA ASP A 64 6.68 6.89 14.94
C ASP A 64 7.46 6.33 13.74
N LEU A 65 6.74 5.83 12.74
CA LEU A 65 7.35 5.16 11.60
C LEU A 65 8.30 6.12 10.88
N ARG A 66 9.52 5.63 10.62
CA ARG A 66 10.51 6.30 9.81
C ARG A 66 10.98 5.41 8.66
N CYS A 67 11.03 5.97 7.46
CA CYS A 67 11.57 5.36 6.27
C CYS A 67 12.73 6.23 5.75
N GLY A 68 13.90 5.64 5.49
CA GLY A 68 15.10 6.42 5.13
C GLY A 68 15.49 7.52 6.14
N GLY A 69 15.16 7.34 7.42
CA GLY A 69 15.42 8.31 8.50
C GLY A 69 14.39 9.45 8.65
N LYS A 70 13.44 9.57 7.72
CA LYS A 70 12.37 10.58 7.73
C LYS A 70 11.06 9.98 8.21
N LYS A 71 10.20 10.80 8.82
CA LYS A 71 8.83 10.38 9.17
C LYS A 71 8.08 9.99 7.90
N ALA A 72 7.38 8.86 7.93
CA ALA A 72 6.64 8.34 6.79
C ALA A 72 5.33 7.71 7.23
N TYR A 73 4.35 7.65 6.33
CA TYR A 73 3.10 6.94 6.58
C TYR A 73 3.21 5.45 6.32
N GLY A 74 3.99 5.06 5.32
CA GLY A 74 4.33 3.68 5.00
C GLY A 74 5.83 3.51 4.86
N CYS A 75 6.27 2.25 4.89
CA CYS A 75 7.63 1.91 4.52
C CYS A 75 7.72 0.43 4.14
N TYR A 76 8.22 0.18 2.94
CA TYR A 76 8.60 -1.13 2.48
C TYR A 76 10.12 -1.29 2.55
N LYS A 77 10.59 -2.47 2.95
CA LYS A 77 11.98 -2.85 2.85
C LYS A 77 12.15 -3.79 1.66
N TRP A 78 13.06 -3.46 0.75
CA TRP A 78 13.35 -4.28 -0.44
C TRP A 78 13.51 -5.77 -0.12
N GLY A 79 12.79 -6.62 -0.86
CA GLY A 79 12.81 -8.08 -0.73
C GLY A 79 12.17 -8.62 0.56
N SER A 80 11.53 -7.78 1.37
CA SER A 80 10.77 -8.25 2.54
C SER A 80 9.35 -8.66 2.17
N ASP A 81 8.69 -9.41 3.07
CA ASP A 81 7.26 -9.72 2.98
C ASP A 81 6.45 -8.92 4.03
N GLU A 82 6.89 -7.69 4.30
CA GLU A 82 6.34 -6.80 5.33
C GLU A 82 6.00 -5.42 4.73
N LEU A 83 4.77 -4.96 4.91
CA LEU A 83 4.37 -3.57 4.68
C LEU A 83 4.23 -2.87 6.02
N ARG A 84 5.05 -1.85 6.30
CA ARG A 84 4.94 -1.09 7.54
C ARG A 84 4.02 0.09 7.34
N ILE A 85 3.19 0.38 8.34
CA ILE A 85 2.30 1.55 8.35
C ILE A 85 2.37 2.26 9.70
N ASP A 86 2.33 3.60 9.68
CA ASP A 86 2.43 4.40 10.89
C ASP A 86 1.20 4.23 11.80
N GLU A 87 1.45 4.07 13.10
CA GLU A 87 0.43 3.85 14.11
C GLU A 87 -0.55 5.04 14.22
N GLN A 88 -0.09 6.28 14.04
CA GLN A 88 -0.98 7.44 14.14
C GLN A 88 -1.96 7.47 12.96
N LEU A 89 -1.48 7.16 11.74
CA LEU A 89 -2.35 7.03 10.57
C LEU A 89 -3.42 5.95 10.78
N VAL A 90 -3.03 4.79 11.32
CA VAL A 90 -3.99 3.72 11.64
C VAL A 90 -4.98 4.15 12.72
N LYS A 91 -4.53 4.84 13.78
CA LYS A 91 -5.42 5.36 14.84
C LYS A 91 -6.43 6.37 14.30
N ASP A 92 -6.02 7.24 13.39
CA ASP A 92 -6.91 8.19 12.75
C ASP A 92 -7.98 7.47 11.92
N PHE A 93 -7.59 6.44 11.17
CA PHE A 93 -8.53 5.59 10.45
C PHE A 93 -9.50 4.84 11.39
N GLU A 94 -9.00 4.27 12.49
CA GLU A 94 -9.84 3.65 13.53
C GLU A 94 -10.85 4.65 14.11
N ALA A 95 -10.48 5.93 14.22
CA ALA A 95 -11.36 7.00 14.64
C ALA A 95 -12.33 7.50 13.55
N GLY A 96 -12.33 6.90 12.35
CA GLY A 96 -13.16 7.32 11.21
C GLY A 96 -12.65 8.57 10.49
N LYS A 97 -11.37 8.92 10.66
CA LYS A 97 -10.67 10.02 9.99
C LYS A 97 -9.77 9.49 8.87
N GLY A 98 -8.93 10.36 8.33
CA GLY A 98 -7.92 9.99 7.32
C GLY A 98 -8.45 9.94 5.88
N LEU A 99 -9.58 10.58 5.58
CA LEU A 99 -10.02 10.79 4.20
C LEU A 99 -9.22 11.93 3.57
N VAL A 100 -8.60 11.65 2.42
CA VAL A 100 -7.87 12.60 1.58
C VAL A 100 -8.61 12.78 0.25
N THR A 101 -8.41 13.93 -0.40
CA THR A 101 -9.14 14.29 -1.62
C THR A 101 -8.27 14.05 -2.84
N MET A 102 -8.72 13.19 -3.74
CA MET A 102 -8.10 12.95 -5.04
C MET A 102 -8.22 14.18 -5.95
N LYS A 103 -7.45 14.21 -7.04
CA LYS A 103 -7.52 15.29 -8.05
C LYS A 103 -8.92 15.49 -8.62
N ASN A 104 -9.68 14.40 -8.78
CA ASN A 104 -11.07 14.42 -9.27
C ASN A 104 -12.12 14.76 -8.19
N LYS A 105 -11.70 15.26 -7.02
CA LYS A 105 -12.55 15.63 -5.87
C LYS A 105 -13.24 14.50 -5.13
N LYS A 106 -13.06 13.24 -5.55
CA LYS A 106 -13.48 12.08 -4.75
C LYS A 106 -12.56 11.93 -3.54
N LYS A 107 -13.05 11.24 -2.50
CA LYS A 107 -12.29 10.98 -1.28
C LYS A 107 -11.92 9.52 -1.16
N VAL A 108 -10.72 9.26 -0.67
CA VAL A 108 -10.20 7.92 -0.37
C VAL A 108 -9.56 7.93 1.01
N TYR A 109 -9.49 6.78 1.66
CA TYR A 109 -8.78 6.66 2.93
C TYR A 109 -7.28 6.60 2.67
N LEU A 110 -6.52 7.45 3.37
CA LEU A 110 -5.07 7.52 3.29
C LEU A 110 -4.42 6.18 3.68
N VAL A 111 -4.97 5.44 4.65
CA VAL A 111 -4.53 4.07 4.96
C VAL A 111 -4.56 3.17 3.73
N GLY A 112 -5.61 3.25 2.91
CA GLY A 112 -5.71 2.45 1.69
C GLY A 112 -4.69 2.87 0.63
N VAL A 113 -4.49 4.19 0.48
CA VAL A 113 -3.45 4.74 -0.41
C VAL A 113 -2.08 4.22 0.01
N THR A 114 -1.70 4.40 1.28
CA THR A 114 -0.41 3.97 1.82
C THR A 114 -0.20 2.46 1.66
N LEU A 115 -1.19 1.62 1.94
CA LEU A 115 -1.03 0.17 1.75
C LEU A 115 -0.82 -0.22 0.28
N LEU A 116 -1.45 0.47 -0.66
CA LEU A 116 -1.30 0.20 -2.10
C LEU A 116 0.01 0.78 -2.65
N HIS A 117 0.46 1.90 -2.11
CA HIS A 117 1.79 2.45 -2.33
C HIS A 117 2.86 1.41 -1.95
N GLU A 118 2.87 0.96 -0.70
CA GLU A 118 3.87 -0.02 -0.25
C GLU A 118 3.73 -1.38 -0.94
N LEU A 119 2.51 -1.76 -1.34
CA LEU A 119 2.31 -2.98 -2.14
C LEU A 119 2.94 -2.86 -3.53
N THR A 120 3.05 -1.65 -4.08
CA THR A 120 3.67 -1.43 -5.39
C THR A 120 5.17 -1.72 -5.30
N HIS A 121 5.85 -1.19 -4.29
CA HIS A 121 7.23 -1.54 -3.95
C HIS A 121 7.42 -3.05 -3.72
N TRP A 122 6.50 -3.67 -2.97
CA TRP A 122 6.55 -5.12 -2.77
C TRP A 122 6.38 -5.89 -4.08
N ALA A 123 5.49 -5.44 -4.97
CA ALA A 123 5.22 -6.10 -6.24
C ALA A 123 6.43 -6.02 -7.18
N ASP A 124 7.12 -4.88 -7.22
CA ASP A 124 8.35 -4.73 -7.99
C ASP A 124 9.45 -5.67 -7.51
N ALA A 125 9.64 -5.75 -6.19
CA ALA A 125 10.66 -6.61 -5.61
C ALA A 125 10.50 -8.13 -5.85
N GLN A 126 9.37 -8.62 -6.39
CA GLN A 126 9.13 -10.06 -6.51
C GLN A 126 9.99 -10.77 -7.56
N ASP A 127 10.48 -10.07 -8.57
CA ASP A 127 11.38 -10.67 -9.57
C ASP A 127 12.87 -10.41 -9.27
N GLY A 128 13.16 -9.70 -8.18
CA GLY A 128 14.50 -9.37 -7.69
C GLY A 128 15.18 -8.24 -8.46
N VAL A 129 14.47 -7.56 -9.36
CA VAL A 129 14.93 -6.38 -10.09
C VAL A 129 14.19 -5.15 -9.56
N ASP A 130 14.93 -4.07 -9.32
CA ASP A 130 14.39 -2.74 -9.00
C ASP A 130 14.20 -2.01 -10.34
N ASP A 131 12.96 -2.00 -10.85
CA ASP A 131 12.68 -1.50 -12.19
C ASP A 131 12.57 0.03 -12.20
N ALA A 132 13.34 0.66 -13.09
CA ALA A 132 13.40 2.11 -13.12
C ALA A 132 12.05 2.75 -13.49
N VAL A 133 11.54 3.65 -12.64
CA VAL A 133 10.38 4.51 -12.91
C VAL A 133 10.78 5.56 -13.97
N PRO A 134 10.23 5.51 -15.20
CA PRO A 134 10.68 6.40 -16.27
C PRO A 134 10.45 7.88 -15.95
N GLY A 135 11.53 8.65 -15.93
CA GLY A 135 11.48 10.09 -15.68
C GLY A 135 11.42 10.47 -14.20
N ASP A 136 11.54 9.52 -13.28
CA ASP A 136 11.62 9.78 -11.85
C ASP A 136 13.00 9.35 -11.27
N PRO A 137 13.91 10.29 -10.98
CA PRO A 137 15.25 9.96 -10.51
C PRO A 137 15.29 9.43 -9.07
N SER A 138 14.19 9.51 -8.30
CA SER A 138 14.11 8.88 -6.97
C SER A 138 13.84 7.38 -7.04
N ASN A 139 13.38 6.88 -8.19
CA ASN A 139 12.85 5.53 -8.36
C ASN A 139 11.76 5.21 -7.32
N GLU A 140 10.67 5.98 -7.34
CA GLU A 140 9.59 5.87 -6.36
C GLU A 140 8.31 5.34 -7.04
N GLU A 141 8.16 4.01 -7.05
CA GLU A 141 7.06 3.29 -7.70
C GLU A 141 5.72 3.60 -7.03
N GLY A 142 5.69 3.80 -5.71
CA GLY A 142 4.47 4.09 -4.96
C GLY A 142 3.84 5.45 -5.33
N GLU A 143 4.64 6.51 -5.45
CA GLU A 143 4.28 7.84 -5.91
C GLU A 143 3.85 7.79 -7.38
N ALA A 144 4.58 7.04 -8.22
CA ALA A 144 4.19 6.84 -9.62
C ALA A 144 2.82 6.16 -9.72
N TYR A 145 2.56 5.15 -8.88
CA TYR A 145 1.26 4.50 -8.73
C TYR A 145 0.18 5.50 -8.28
N GLU A 146 0.46 6.32 -7.27
CA GLU A 146 -0.49 7.31 -6.75
C GLU A 146 -0.86 8.37 -7.79
N LYS A 147 0.14 8.90 -8.51
CA LYS A 147 -0.06 9.83 -9.63
C LYS A 147 -0.94 9.18 -10.70
N ALA A 148 -0.75 7.90 -11.00
CA ALA A 148 -1.54 7.18 -12.01
C ALA A 148 -2.99 6.90 -11.58
N VAL A 149 -3.24 6.60 -10.30
CA VAL A 149 -4.58 6.21 -9.80
C VAL A 149 -5.37 7.40 -9.24
N TYR A 150 -4.73 8.26 -8.46
CA TYR A 150 -5.36 9.36 -7.73
C TYR A 150 -5.15 10.73 -8.40
N GLY A 151 -4.18 10.82 -9.32
CA GLY A 151 -3.84 12.03 -10.05
C GLY A 151 -2.88 12.97 -9.33
N ASP A 152 -2.44 12.60 -8.12
CA ASP A 152 -1.50 13.31 -7.27
C ASP A 152 -0.91 12.35 -6.23
N VAL A 153 0.18 12.74 -5.57
CA VAL A 153 0.70 12.03 -4.39
C VAL A 153 -0.10 12.48 -3.17
N LEU A 154 -0.73 11.53 -2.48
CA LEU A 154 -1.62 11.76 -1.35
C LEU A 154 -1.03 11.29 -0.02
N GLY A 155 -0.05 10.37 -0.06
CA GLY A 155 0.68 9.85 1.11
C GLY A 155 2.13 10.28 1.15
#